data_AF-A0A8I0H5M3-F1
#
_entry.id   AF-A0A8I0H5M3-F1
#
_cell.length_a   1.000
_cell.length_b   1.000
_cell.length_c   1.000
_cell.angle_alpha   90.00
_cell.angle_beta   90.00
_cell.angle_gamma   90.00
#
_symmetry.space_group_name_H-M   'P 1'
#
loop_
_entity.id
_entity.type
_entity.pdbx_description
1 polymer ?
#
loop_
_entity_poly.entity_id
_entity_poly.type
_entity_poly.pdbx_seq_one_letter_code
_entity_poly.pdbx_strand_id
1 'polypeptide(L)'
;MSIKIALAGNPNCGKTTLFNNLTGSNQYVGNWPGVTVEKKEGKLKKHEDVVIMDLPGIYSLSPYTLEEVVARNYLIGERPDAILNIIDGTNL
;
A
#
# COMPACT_ATOMS: atom_id res chain seq x y z
N MET A 1 -18.98 -2.44 7.70
CA MET A 1 -17.76 -3.14 7.24
C MET A 1 -16.92 -2.11 6.51
N SER A 2 -15.63 -2.03 6.78
CA SER A 2 -14.74 -1.10 6.06
C SER A 2 -14.22 -1.76 4.78
N ILE A 3 -14.26 -1.05 3.65
CA ILE A 3 -13.62 -1.48 2.40
C ILE A 3 -12.12 -1.24 2.53
N LYS A 4 -11.29 -2.26 2.27
CA LYS A 4 -9.83 -2.18 2.28
C LYS A 4 -9.30 -2.15 0.85
N ILE A 5 -8.55 -1.12 0.49
CA ILE A 5 -7.87 -1.00 -0.80
C ILE A 5 -6.36 -1.01 -0.57
N ALA A 6 -5.66 -1.95 -1.21
CA ALA A 6 -4.21 -1.97 -1.21
C ALA A 6 -3.67 -1.11 -2.35
N LEU A 7 -2.80 -0.16 -2.02
CA LEU A 7 -2.03 0.61 -2.99
C LEU A 7 -0.71 -0.12 -3.26
N ALA A 8 -0.55 -0.62 -4.49
CA ALA A 8 0.62 -1.36 -4.94
C ALA A 8 1.30 -0.63 -6.10
N GLY A 9 2.57 -0.94 -6.36
CA GLY A 9 3.32 -0.38 -7.47
C GLY A 9 4.82 -0.41 -7.22
N ASN A 10 5.59 -0.09 -8.26
CA ASN A 10 7.05 -0.05 -8.20
C ASN A 10 7.55 1.07 -7.26
N PRO A 11 8.80 0.99 -6.76
CA PRO A 11 9.47 2.16 -6.23
C PRO A 11 9.42 3.32 -7.24
N ASN A 12 9.28 4.55 -6.74
CA ASN A 12 9.28 5.78 -7.54
C ASN A 12 8.15 5.96 -8.57
N CYS A 13 7.10 5.11 -8.61
CA CYS A 13 5.97 5.26 -9.54
C CYS A 13 4.93 6.35 -9.15
N GLY A 14 5.20 7.15 -8.12
CA GLY A 14 4.24 8.15 -7.59
C GLY A 14 3.23 7.62 -6.56
N LYS A 15 3.39 6.37 -6.12
CA LYS A 15 2.53 5.71 -5.12
C LYS A 15 2.30 6.55 -3.85
N THR A 16 3.36 7.02 -3.19
CA THR A 16 3.25 7.83 -1.96
C THR A 16 2.56 9.17 -2.20
N THR A 17 2.78 9.80 -3.36
CA THR A 17 2.08 11.04 -3.75
C THR A 17 0.58 10.79 -3.85
N LEU A 18 0.16 9.70 -4.49
CA LEU A 18 -1.25 9.34 -4.58
C LEU A 18 -1.84 8.99 -3.20
N PHE A 19 -1.12 8.21 -2.39
CA PHE A 19 -1.55 7.89 -1.02
C PHE A 19 -1.87 9.16 -0.21
N ASN A 20 -0.96 10.15 -0.23
CA ASN A 20 -1.15 11.42 0.45
C ASN A 20 -2.34 12.22 -0.09
N ASN A 21 -2.53 12.22 -1.42
CA ASN A 21 -3.67 12.88 -2.04
C ASN A 21 -5.00 12.25 -1.61
N LEU A 22 -5.06 10.91 -1.54
CA LEU A 22 -6.25 10.16 -1.14
C LEU A 22 -6.58 10.31 0.35
N THR A 23 -5.58 10.30 1.24
CA THR A 23 -5.80 10.18 2.70
C THR A 23 -5.64 11.48 3.48
N GLY A 24 -4.84 12.44 2.99
CA GLY A 24 -4.59 13.70 3.69
C GLY A 24 -3.88 13.51 5.02
N SER A 25 -4.34 14.18 6.09
CA SER A 25 -3.74 14.08 7.43
C SER A 25 -4.18 12.86 8.23
N ASN A 26 -5.19 12.10 7.76
CA ASN A 26 -5.74 10.95 8.49
C ASN A 26 -4.96 9.67 8.16
N GLN A 27 -3.68 9.69 8.48
CA GLN A 27 -2.73 8.61 8.22
C GLN A 27 -2.14 8.10 9.54
N TYR A 28 -1.95 6.79 9.61
CA TYR A 28 -1.16 6.12 10.63
C TYR A 28 0.11 5.59 9.98
N VAL A 29 1.25 5.88 10.63
CA VAL A 29 2.57 5.40 10.21
C VAL A 29 3.14 4.56 11.35
N GLY A 30 3.57 3.35 11.03
CA GLY A 30 4.22 2.43 11.95
C GLY A 30 5.14 1.47 11.20
N ASN A 31 5.38 0.30 11.77
CA ASN A 31 6.14 -0.76 11.13
C ASN A 31 5.29 -2.02 11.01
N TRP A 32 5.58 -2.85 10.00
CA TRP A 32 5.00 -4.18 9.92
C TRP A 32 5.48 -5.06 11.08
N PRO A 33 4.64 -5.96 11.61
CA PRO A 33 5.01 -6.78 12.76
C PRO A 33 6.31 -7.57 12.53
N GLY A 34 7.27 -7.42 13.44
CA GLY A 34 8.52 -8.18 13.43
C GLY A 34 9.57 -7.72 12.41
N VAL A 35 9.35 -6.63 11.68
CA VAL A 35 10.31 -6.09 10.70
C VAL A 35 10.38 -4.57 10.76
N THR A 36 11.43 -3.98 10.18
CA THR A 36 11.62 -2.52 10.08
C THR A 36 10.96 -1.90 8.85
N VAL A 37 10.17 -2.66 8.10
CA VAL A 37 9.46 -2.18 6.93
C VAL A 37 8.35 -1.23 7.39
N GLU A 38 8.32 -0.03 6.82
CA GLU A 38 7.31 0.99 7.13
C GLU A 38 5.92 0.49 6.74
N LYS A 39 4.94 0.74 7.61
CA LYS A 39 3.52 0.49 7.38
C LYS A 39 2.77 1.82 7.40
N LYS A 40 2.11 2.14 6.29
CA LYS A 40 1.26 3.33 6.14
C LYS A 40 -0.17 2.91 5.83
N GLU A 41 -1.11 3.37 6.64
CA GLU A 41 -2.54 3.18 6.41
C GLU A 41 -3.27 4.50 6.64
N GLY A 42 -4.37 4.75 5.92
CA GLY A 42 -5.14 5.96 6.10
C GLY A 42 -6.56 5.81 5.60
N LYS A 43 -7.47 6.62 6.16
CA LYS A 43 -8.85 6.69 5.66
C LYS A 43 -8.91 7.51 4.39
N LEU A 44 -9.69 7.07 3.41
CA LEU A 44 -9.96 7.85 2.20
C LEU A 44 -10.72 9.14 2.57
N LYS A 45 -10.28 10.29 2.04
CA LYS A 45 -10.97 11.57 2.24
C LYS A 45 -12.44 11.46 1.84
N LYS A 46 -13.33 11.97 2.69
CA LYS A 46 -14.80 11.96 2.50
C LYS A 46 -15.45 10.56 2.50
N HIS A 47 -14.68 9.49 2.70
CA HIS A 47 -15.13 8.10 2.72
C HIS A 47 -14.45 7.36 3.88
N GLU A 48 -14.91 7.62 5.10
CA GLU A 48 -14.27 7.09 6.32
C GLU A 48 -14.37 5.57 6.48
N ASP A 49 -15.29 4.94 5.75
CA ASP A 49 -15.48 3.51 5.65
C ASP A 49 -14.50 2.84 4.67
N VAL A 50 -13.67 3.62 3.96
CA VAL A 50 -12.64 3.10 3.05
C VAL A 50 -11.26 3.33 3.66
N VAL A 51 -10.51 2.23 3.81
CA VAL A 51 -9.13 2.22 4.30
C VAL A 51 -8.19 1.97 3.13
N ILE A 52 -7.23 2.87 2.95
CA ILE A 52 -6.12 2.73 2.00
C ILE A 52 -4.91 2.18 2.76
N MET A 53 -4.40 1.03 2.34
CA MET A 53 -3.14 0.45 2.81
C MET A 53 -2.05 0.73 1.78
N ASP A 54 -1.01 1.46 2.15
CA ASP A 54 0.16 1.65 1.28
C ASP A 54 1.11 0.46 1.45
N LEU A 55 1.24 -0.38 0.42
CA LEU A 55 2.19 -1.47 0.43
C LEU A 55 3.59 -0.97 0.08
N PRO A 56 4.67 -1.65 0.52
CA PRO A 56 6.02 -1.35 0.07
C PRO A 56 6.11 -1.33 -1.46
N GLY A 57 6.91 -0.39 -2.00
CA GLY A 57 7.17 -0.36 -3.44
C GLY A 57 7.99 -1.56 -3.85
N ILE A 58 7.48 -2.40 -4.76
CA ILE A 58 8.11 -3.67 -5.15
C ILE A 58 8.09 -3.84 -6.66
N TYR A 59 9.12 -4.49 -7.21
CA TYR A 59 9.18 -4.84 -8.64
C TYR A 59 8.54 -6.20 -8.94
N SER A 60 8.48 -7.09 -7.93
CA SER A 60 7.97 -8.44 -8.07
C SER A 60 7.32 -8.94 -6.78
N LEU A 61 6.54 -10.01 -6.88
CA LEU A 61 6.01 -10.75 -5.72
C LEU A 61 6.94 -11.92 -5.30
N SER A 62 8.18 -11.90 -5.75
CA SER A 62 9.20 -12.86 -5.32
C SER A 62 9.62 -12.57 -3.87
N PRO A 63 10.14 -13.52 -3.10
CA PRO A 63 10.52 -13.29 -1.71
C PRO A 63 12.00 -12.90 -1.54
N TYR A 64 12.54 -11.99 -2.35
CA TYR A 64 13.96 -11.64 -2.27
C TYR A 64 14.24 -10.54 -1.24
N THR A 65 13.28 -9.64 -1.00
CA THR A 65 13.39 -8.61 0.04
C THR A 65 12.26 -8.69 1.07
N LEU A 66 12.46 -8.06 2.23
CA LEU A 66 11.42 -7.98 3.26
C LEU A 66 10.19 -7.23 2.76
N GLU A 67 10.37 -6.20 1.94
CA GLU A 67 9.31 -5.42 1.29
C GLU A 67 8.45 -6.32 0.41
N GLU A 68 9.07 -7.16 -0.43
CA GLU A 68 8.34 -8.09 -1.29
C GLU A 68 7.60 -9.15 -0.47
N VAL A 69 8.22 -9.68 0.59
CA VAL A 69 7.58 -10.62 1.51
C VAL A 69 6.38 -9.98 2.20
N VAL A 70 6.51 -8.76 2.71
CA VAL A 70 5.44 -8.00 3.37
C VAL A 70 4.28 -7.75 2.41
N ALA A 71 4.55 -7.20 1.22
CA ALA A 71 3.53 -6.91 0.23
C ALA A 71 2.78 -8.18 -0.19
N ARG A 72 3.52 -9.25 -0.50
CA ARG A 72 2.93 -10.54 -0.87
C ARG A 72 2.07 -11.13 0.25
N ASN A 73 2.58 -11.17 1.47
CA ASN A 73 1.88 -11.76 2.61
C ASN A 73 0.60 -10.99 2.94
N TYR A 74 0.61 -9.65 2.81
CA TYR A 74 -0.59 -8.84 2.96
C TYR A 74 -1.65 -9.21 1.92
N LEU A 75 -1.28 -9.26 0.63
CA LEU A 75 -2.24 -9.56 -0.44
C LEU A 75 -2.89 -10.94 -0.28
N ILE A 76 -2.12 -11.94 0.17
CA ILE A 76 -2.60 -13.32 0.35
C ILE A 76 -3.38 -13.50 1.65
N GLY A 77 -2.88 -12.93 2.74
CA GLY A 77 -3.40 -13.14 4.10
C GLY A 77 -4.54 -12.20 4.46
N GLU A 78 -4.36 -10.89 4.22
CA GLU A 78 -5.36 -9.87 4.55
C GLU A 78 -6.47 -9.75 3.51
N ARG A 79 -6.20 -10.18 2.26
CA ARG A 79 -7.16 -10.21 1.14
C ARG A 79 -7.95 -8.90 1.03
N PRO A 80 -7.30 -7.79 0.63
CA PRO A 80 -7.99 -6.52 0.46
C PRO A 80 -9.11 -6.66 -0.58
N ASP A 81 -10.17 -5.86 -0.43
CA ASP A 81 -11.32 -5.86 -1.33
C ASP A 81 -10.95 -5.41 -2.75
N ALA A 82 -9.93 -4.56 -2.88
CA ALA A 82 -9.37 -4.14 -4.15
C ALA A 82 -7.86 -3.87 -4.07
N ILE A 83 -7.19 -3.99 -5.22
CA ILE A 83 -5.81 -3.57 -5.41
C ILE A 83 -5.81 -2.41 -6.41
N LEU A 84 -5.27 -1.28 -6.00
CA LEU A 84 -5.01 -0.14 -6.88
C LEU A 84 -3.52 -0.15 -7.25
N ASN A 85 -3.23 -0.70 -8.42
CA ASN A 85 -1.87 -0.84 -8.94
C ASN A 85 -1.43 0.42 -9.69
N ILE A 86 -0.37 1.07 -9.23
CA ILE A 86 0.17 2.31 -9.80
C ILE A 86 1.30 1.97 -10.75
N ILE A 87 1.10 2.35 -12.01
CA ILE A 87 2.04 2.12 -13.10
C ILE A 87 2.56 3.48 -13.58
N ASP A 88 3.88 3.59 -13.69
CA ASP A 88 4.52 4.76 -14.29
C ASP A 88 4.41 4.68 -15.82
N GLY A 89 3.64 5.60 -16.40
CA GLY A 89 3.43 5.64 -17.85
C GLY A 89 4.68 6.00 -18.67
N THR A 90 5.77 6.46 -18.03
CA THR A 90 7.05 6.74 -18.70
C THR A 90 7.95 5.51 -18.79
N ASN A 91 7.61 4.42 -18.08
CA ASN A 91 8.41 3.21 -17.98
C ASN A 91 7.51 1.96 -18.04
N LEU A 92 6.85 1.79 -19.19
CA LEU A 92 5.94 0.67 -19.50
C LEU A 92 6.62 -0.39 -20.37
#